data_AF-A0AAN6F293-F1
#
_entry.id   AF-A0AAN6F293-F1
#
_cell.length_a   1.000
_cell.length_b   1.000
_cell.length_c   1.000
_cell.angle_alpha   90.00
_cell.angle_beta   90.00
_cell.angle_gamma   90.00
#
_symmetry.space_group_name_H-M   'P 1'
#
loop_
_entity.id
_entity.type
_entity.pdbx_description
1 polymer ?
#
loop_
_entity_poly.entity_id
_entity_poly.type
_entity_poly.pdbx_seq_one_letter_code
_entity_poly.pdbx_strand_id
1 'polypeptide(L)'
;MTDLTGTLSSILVEKHSSKPLRGVRNGHLTQKFDAFLKEANQINRSISSLLSYLRSIRTPYLSNAPAPRHPKRTEASHTIAGLDLQNQNVPEYLNDSQREAIDRETSSVLREINGKITDLSSAVNLQHDTATKILEKKYGRPNGMLWRWATGDQDMPDAGKSAQQIEEEGQVRMLKMFRDGVLWYLGKRLNDAISVQQEMVEKRLERERQKQLSALYDPRNKGVRATLDVEPTAAADGGFKEALPNRDLRGHDEYRPWTESGPTGLDPTQQLSAEQLQLFEEENRSIFEHFNDQLAKVTQVEKSLMDISSLQQTLVGHLSVQGEMIGNLVTDAANTDENVRKGNRELKRASERGSTARLVFYATVGLCSFLVAWDLVF
;
A
#
# COMPACT_ATOMS: atom_id res chain seq x y z
N MET A 1 8.30 -12.78 -17.10
CA MET A 1 8.16 -14.17 -17.54
C MET A 1 7.89 -14.16 -19.04
N THR A 2 8.65 -14.91 -19.82
CA THR A 2 8.55 -14.95 -21.29
C THR A 2 7.27 -15.70 -21.72
N ASP A 3 6.58 -15.17 -22.73
CA ASP A 3 5.31 -15.73 -23.20
C ASP A 3 5.55 -16.99 -24.06
N LEU A 4 5.51 -18.15 -23.41
CA LEU A 4 5.69 -19.47 -24.04
C LEU A 4 4.44 -19.95 -24.77
N THR A 5 3.36 -19.17 -24.77
CA THR A 5 2.07 -19.58 -25.36
C THR A 5 2.20 -19.86 -26.86
N GLY A 6 3.06 -19.13 -27.56
CA GLY A 6 3.32 -19.33 -28.99
C GLY A 6 3.96 -20.69 -29.28
N THR A 7 5.02 -21.04 -28.55
CA THR A 7 5.73 -22.33 -28.73
C THR A 7 4.90 -23.52 -28.28
N LEU A 8 4.09 -23.35 -27.23
CA LEU A 8 3.15 -24.40 -26.79
C LEU A 8 2.04 -24.60 -27.83
N SER A 9 1.52 -23.52 -28.42
CA SER A 9 0.49 -23.59 -29.45
C SER A 9 0.95 -24.33 -30.71
N SER A 10 2.20 -24.14 -31.15
CA SER A 10 2.73 -24.81 -32.33
C SER A 10 2.88 -26.31 -32.10
N ILE A 11 3.40 -26.71 -30.94
CA ILE A 11 3.55 -28.13 -30.56
C ILE A 11 2.18 -28.83 -30.48
N LEU A 12 1.17 -28.16 -29.93
CA LEU A 12 -0.19 -28.69 -29.79
C LEU A 12 -0.91 -28.88 -31.13
N VAL A 13 -0.70 -27.97 -32.07
CA VAL A 13 -1.27 -28.06 -33.42
C VAL A 13 -0.58 -29.18 -34.20
N GLU A 14 0.76 -29.25 -34.13
CA GLU A 14 1.57 -30.19 -34.90
C GLU A 14 1.42 -31.64 -34.42
N LYS A 15 1.44 -31.87 -33.10
CA LYS A 15 1.41 -33.24 -32.53
C LYS A 15 0.01 -33.78 -32.25
N HIS A 16 -0.97 -32.89 -32.04
CA HIS A 16 -2.28 -33.30 -31.53
C HIS A 16 -3.46 -32.80 -32.39
N SER A 17 -3.20 -32.14 -33.53
CA SER A 17 -4.23 -31.56 -34.41
C SER A 17 -5.25 -30.70 -33.67
N SER A 18 -4.83 -30.07 -32.58
CA SER A 18 -5.69 -29.32 -31.69
C SER A 18 -5.81 -27.86 -32.15
N LYS A 19 -6.85 -27.15 -31.69
CA LYS A 19 -7.05 -25.73 -32.04
C LYS A 19 -5.88 -24.89 -31.52
N PRO A 20 -5.33 -23.95 -32.33
CA PRO A 20 -4.23 -23.11 -31.91
C PRO A 20 -4.63 -22.27 -30.69
N LEU A 21 -3.78 -22.28 -29.66
CA LEU A 21 -3.94 -21.42 -28.49
C LEU A 21 -3.74 -19.96 -28.92
N ARG A 22 -4.84 -19.22 -29.06
CA ARG A 22 -4.79 -17.77 -29.28
C ARG A 22 -4.24 -17.13 -28.01
N GLY A 23 -3.13 -16.40 -28.13
CA GLY A 23 -2.57 -15.61 -27.02
C GLY A 23 -3.69 -14.80 -26.36
N VAL A 24 -3.87 -14.99 -25.06
CA VAL A 24 -4.96 -14.37 -24.30
C VAL A 24 -4.72 -12.86 -24.30
N ARG A 25 -5.32 -12.14 -25.26
CA ARG A 25 -5.42 -10.69 -25.19
C ARG A 25 -6.30 -10.36 -23.98
N ASN A 26 -5.66 -9.92 -22.90
CA ASN A 26 -6.30 -9.52 -21.64
C ASN A 26 -7.53 -8.61 -21.82
N GLY A 27 -7.60 -7.84 -22.92
CA GLY A 27 -8.75 -7.00 -23.28
C GLY A 27 -10.08 -7.73 -23.47
N HIS A 28 -10.09 -9.00 -23.90
CA HIS A 28 -11.34 -9.76 -24.08
C HIS A 28 -11.88 -10.32 -22.75
N LEU A 29 -11.00 -10.54 -21.75
CA LEU A 29 -11.40 -10.97 -20.41
C LEU A 29 -12.04 -9.81 -19.64
N THR A 30 -11.51 -8.59 -19.79
CA THR A 30 -12.05 -7.39 -19.12
C THR A 30 -13.48 -7.05 -19.52
N GLN A 31 -13.89 -7.44 -20.73
CA GLN A 31 -15.24 -7.19 -21.24
C GLN A 31 -16.28 -8.13 -20.61
N LYS A 32 -15.86 -9.31 -20.15
CA LYS A 32 -16.70 -10.33 -19.49
C LYS A 32 -16.78 -10.19 -17.97
N PHE A 33 -16.09 -9.20 -17.38
CA PHE A 33 -16.11 -9.02 -15.94
C PHE A 33 -17.44 -8.47 -15.44
N ASP A 34 -17.91 -9.06 -14.34
CA ASP A 34 -19.00 -8.54 -13.51
C ASP A 34 -18.67 -7.10 -13.04
N ALA A 35 -19.69 -6.33 -12.70
CA ALA A 35 -19.56 -4.95 -12.22
C ALA A 35 -18.56 -4.86 -11.05
N PHE A 36 -18.65 -5.80 -10.10
CA PHE A 36 -17.69 -5.94 -8.99
C PHE A 36 -16.24 -6.04 -9.47
N LEU A 37 -15.96 -6.91 -10.43
CA LEU A 37 -14.60 -7.14 -10.91
C LEU A 37 -14.08 -5.95 -11.71
N LYS A 38 -14.95 -5.22 -12.42
CA LYS A 38 -14.56 -3.99 -13.12
C LYS A 38 -14.11 -2.91 -12.12
N GLU A 39 -14.89 -2.72 -11.06
CA GLU A 39 -14.57 -1.78 -9.99
C GLU A 39 -13.31 -2.18 -9.23
N ALA A 40 -13.17 -3.45 -8.85
CA ALA A 40 -11.96 -3.98 -8.23
C ALA A 40 -10.71 -3.79 -9.10
N ASN A 41 -10.81 -3.99 -10.42
CA ASN A 41 -9.71 -3.73 -11.35
C ASN A 41 -9.40 -2.23 -11.47
N GLN A 42 -10.41 -1.36 -11.44
CA GLN A 42 -10.22 0.08 -11.44
C GLN A 42 -9.48 0.54 -10.17
N ILE A 43 -9.87 0.03 -9.00
CA ILE A 43 -9.17 0.26 -7.72
C ILE A 43 -7.73 -0.25 -7.78
N ASN A 44 -7.50 -1.45 -8.32
CA ASN A 44 -6.13 -1.97 -8.43
C ASN A 44 -5.25 -1.14 -9.37
N ARG A 45 -5.83 -0.61 -10.46
CA ARG A 45 -5.14 0.31 -11.37
C ARG A 45 -4.79 1.62 -10.66
N SER A 46 -5.70 2.19 -9.88
CA SER A 46 -5.43 3.41 -9.12
C SER A 46 -4.39 3.21 -8.01
N ILE A 47 -4.39 2.06 -7.32
CA ILE A 47 -3.33 1.74 -6.35
C ILE A 47 -1.98 1.58 -7.06
N SER A 48 -1.97 0.92 -8.22
CA SER A 48 -0.74 0.70 -8.98
C SER A 48 -0.18 2.00 -9.57
N SER A 49 -1.05 2.90 -10.05
CA SER A 49 -0.65 4.23 -10.52
C SER A 49 -0.10 5.06 -9.36
N LEU A 50 -0.75 5.03 -8.19
CA LEU A 50 -0.27 5.70 -6.97
C LEU A 50 1.10 5.19 -6.52
N LEU A 51 1.30 3.87 -6.47
CA LEU A 51 2.59 3.28 -6.11
C LEU A 51 3.69 3.66 -7.10
N SER A 52 3.40 3.65 -8.40
CA SER A 52 4.34 4.08 -9.43
C SER A 52 4.71 5.56 -9.24
N TYR A 53 3.70 6.40 -9.00
CA TYR A 53 3.86 7.82 -8.73
C TYR A 53 4.73 8.06 -7.48
N LEU A 54 4.39 7.46 -6.34
CA LEU A 54 5.16 7.57 -5.09
C LEU A 54 6.62 7.16 -5.26
N ARG A 55 6.89 6.09 -6.01
CA ARG A 55 8.26 5.66 -6.33
C ARG A 55 9.00 6.68 -7.19
N SER A 56 8.32 7.28 -8.16
CA SER A 56 8.92 8.27 -9.05
C SER A 56 9.27 9.57 -8.32
N ILE A 57 8.43 10.01 -7.38
CA ILE A 57 8.68 11.23 -6.61
C ILE A 57 9.60 11.02 -5.39
N ARG A 58 9.90 9.77 -5.01
CA ARG A 58 10.71 9.45 -3.81
C ARG A 58 12.03 10.21 -3.77
N THR A 59 12.76 10.23 -4.87
CA THR A 59 14.07 10.88 -4.97
C THR A 59 13.98 12.41 -4.80
N PRO A 60 13.19 13.14 -5.60
CA PRO A 60 13.07 14.60 -5.42
C PRO A 60 12.39 15.00 -4.10
N TYR A 61 11.49 14.17 -3.57
CA TYR A 61 10.79 14.44 -2.31
C TYR A 61 11.72 14.35 -1.08
N LEU A 62 12.64 13.37 -1.09
CA LEU A 62 13.60 13.17 0.00
C LEU A 62 14.87 14.02 -0.16
N SER A 63 15.08 14.65 -1.31
CA SER A 63 16.25 15.50 -1.57
C SER A 63 16.14 16.81 -0.79
N ASN A 64 17.18 17.19 -0.06
CA ASN A 64 17.32 18.52 0.55
C ASN A 64 18.21 19.45 -0.29
N ALA A 65 18.52 19.07 -1.53
CA ALA A 65 19.38 19.89 -2.38
C ALA A 65 18.68 21.22 -2.72
N PRO A 66 19.31 22.38 -2.45
CA PRO A 66 18.75 23.66 -2.87
C PRO A 66 18.65 23.69 -4.39
N ALA A 67 17.57 24.28 -4.90
CA ALA A 67 17.35 24.40 -6.34
C ALA A 67 18.52 25.15 -6.99
N PRO A 68 18.98 24.73 -8.18
CA PRO A 68 20.05 25.43 -8.89
C PRO A 68 19.65 26.89 -9.14
N ARG A 69 20.62 27.82 -8.95
CA ARG A 69 20.42 29.28 -9.04
C ARG A 69 19.88 29.78 -10.40
N HIS A 70 19.88 28.94 -11.42
CA HIS A 70 19.20 29.18 -12.69
C HIS A 70 18.07 28.16 -12.88
N PRO A 71 16.85 28.47 -12.43
CA PRO A 71 15.70 27.65 -12.80
C PRO A 71 15.49 27.84 -14.31
N LYS A 72 15.76 26.81 -15.11
CA LYS A 72 15.08 26.71 -16.40
C LYS A 72 13.59 26.66 -16.06
N ARG A 73 12.89 27.74 -16.40
CA ARG A 73 11.46 27.95 -16.15
C ARG A 73 10.67 26.79 -16.75
N THR A 74 10.45 25.78 -15.93
CA THR A 74 9.58 24.65 -16.23
C THR A 74 8.59 24.66 -15.08
N GLU A 75 7.59 25.53 -15.19
CA GLU A 75 6.43 25.55 -14.30
C GLU A 75 5.62 24.27 -14.60
N ALA A 76 6.10 23.13 -14.09
CA ALA A 76 5.32 21.90 -14.08
C ALA A 76 4.31 22.05 -12.94
N SER A 77 3.06 22.32 -13.30
CA SER A 77 1.95 22.38 -12.35
C SER A 77 1.73 20.98 -11.78
N HIS A 78 2.04 20.80 -10.49
CA HIS A 78 1.67 19.62 -9.72
C HIS A 78 0.22 19.75 -9.30
N THR A 79 -0.68 19.28 -10.15
CA THR A 79 -2.07 19.05 -9.77
C THR A 79 -2.35 17.57 -9.92
N ILE A 80 -2.48 16.86 -8.81
CA ILE A 80 -3.02 15.49 -8.78
C ILE A 80 -4.52 15.61 -9.04
N ALA A 81 -4.90 15.66 -10.33
CA ALA A 81 -6.29 15.64 -10.74
C ALA A 81 -6.75 14.20 -10.98
N GLY A 82 -7.28 13.56 -9.94
CA GLY A 82 -7.95 12.25 -10.02
C GLY A 82 -7.03 11.03 -9.88
N LEU A 83 -7.55 9.86 -10.26
CA LEU A 83 -6.91 8.55 -10.01
C LEU A 83 -5.90 8.11 -11.08
N ASP A 84 -5.71 8.89 -12.13
CA ASP A 84 -4.79 8.57 -13.22
C ASP A 84 -3.47 9.34 -13.07
N LEU A 85 -2.46 8.66 -12.51
CA LEU A 85 -1.16 9.22 -12.16
C LEU A 85 -0.05 8.79 -13.14
N GLN A 86 -0.43 8.15 -14.26
CA GLN A 86 0.52 7.46 -15.14
C GLN A 86 1.38 8.38 -16.01
N ASN A 87 1.07 9.68 -16.10
CA ASN A 87 1.73 10.60 -17.03
C ASN A 87 2.17 11.93 -16.41
N GLN A 88 2.42 11.96 -15.10
CA GLN A 88 2.92 13.16 -14.44
C GLN A 88 4.44 13.30 -14.61
N ASN A 89 4.88 14.40 -15.23
CA ASN A 89 6.29 14.77 -15.28
C ASN A 89 6.77 15.11 -13.87
N VAL A 90 7.68 14.30 -13.34
CA VAL A 90 8.29 14.54 -12.03
C VAL A 90 9.41 15.58 -12.19
N PRO A 91 9.30 16.77 -11.58
CA PRO A 91 10.37 17.74 -11.60
C PRO A 91 11.54 17.29 -10.73
N GLU A 92 12.72 17.75 -11.13
CA GLU A 92 14.00 17.41 -10.53
C GLU A 92 14.15 17.97 -9.09
N TYR A 93 13.42 19.03 -8.76
CA TYR A 93 13.45 19.70 -7.45
C TYR A 93 12.03 20.04 -6.97
N LEU A 94 11.76 19.76 -5.70
CA LEU A 94 10.48 20.06 -5.02
C LEU A 94 10.71 21.04 -3.86
N ASN A 95 9.93 22.12 -3.82
CA ASN A 95 9.92 23.05 -2.69
C ASN A 95 9.12 22.50 -1.49
N ASP A 96 9.32 23.03 -0.29
CA ASP A 96 8.65 22.57 0.94
C ASP A 96 7.11 22.62 0.83
N SER A 97 6.57 23.66 0.18
CA SER A 97 5.14 23.82 -0.08
C SER A 97 4.59 22.81 -1.10
N GLN A 98 5.38 22.48 -2.12
CA GLN A 98 5.01 21.46 -3.11
C GLN A 98 5.00 20.07 -2.49
N ARG A 99 5.98 19.77 -1.62
CA ARG A 99 6.00 18.50 -0.87
C ARG A 99 4.78 18.35 0.02
N GLU A 100 4.36 19.42 0.68
CA GLU A 100 3.12 19.41 1.45
C GLU A 100 1.88 19.21 0.57
N ALA A 101 1.79 19.89 -0.57
CA ALA A 101 0.68 19.69 -1.50
C ALA A 101 0.59 18.22 -1.92
N ILE A 102 1.72 17.61 -2.24
CA ILE A 102 1.84 16.17 -2.54
C ILE A 102 1.35 15.32 -1.37
N ASP A 103 1.73 15.63 -0.13
CA ASP A 103 1.30 14.88 1.05
C ASP A 103 -0.23 14.95 1.22
N ARG A 104 -0.82 16.14 1.08
CA ARG A 104 -2.28 16.35 1.17
C ARG A 104 -3.02 15.62 0.06
N GLU A 105 -2.57 15.76 -1.18
CA GLU A 105 -3.17 15.12 -2.35
C GLU A 105 -3.07 13.59 -2.28
N THR A 106 -1.91 13.05 -1.93
CA THR A 106 -1.70 11.60 -1.76
C THR A 106 -2.61 11.06 -0.66
N SER A 107 -2.71 11.76 0.47
CA SER A 107 -3.59 11.37 1.58
C SER A 107 -5.06 11.40 1.16
N SER A 108 -5.47 12.36 0.32
CA SER A 108 -6.81 12.41 -0.26
C SER A 108 -7.10 11.20 -1.16
N VAL A 109 -6.17 10.85 -2.06
CA VAL A 109 -6.31 9.68 -2.94
C VAL A 109 -6.37 8.38 -2.15
N LEU A 110 -5.56 8.23 -1.09
CA LEU A 110 -5.62 7.06 -0.22
C LEU A 110 -6.96 6.93 0.50
N ARG A 111 -7.51 8.04 1.02
CA ARG A 111 -8.84 8.07 1.65
C ARG A 111 -9.93 7.71 0.64
N GLU A 112 -9.85 8.25 -0.58
CA GLU A 112 -10.81 7.93 -1.65
C GLU A 112 -10.76 6.44 -2.01
N ILE A 113 -9.56 5.87 -2.18
CA ILE A 113 -9.40 4.45 -2.47
C ILE A 113 -9.92 3.59 -1.31
N ASN A 114 -9.63 3.96 -0.07
CA ASN A 114 -10.15 3.26 1.11
C ASN A 114 -11.68 3.30 1.13
N GLY A 115 -12.29 4.45 0.86
CA GLY A 115 -13.74 4.62 0.71
C GLY A 115 -14.34 3.69 -0.35
N LYS A 116 -13.70 3.61 -1.53
CA LYS A 116 -14.14 2.68 -2.59
C LYS A 116 -14.04 1.22 -2.16
N ILE A 117 -13.00 0.83 -1.42
CA ILE A 117 -12.88 -0.53 -0.89
C ILE A 117 -13.97 -0.83 0.14
N THR A 118 -14.29 0.13 1.03
CA THR A 118 -15.36 -0.05 2.02
C THR A 118 -16.74 -0.11 1.37
N ASP A 119 -16.99 0.73 0.37
CA ASP A 119 -18.25 0.73 -0.38
C ASP A 119 -18.43 -0.61 -1.13
N LEU A 120 -17.37 -1.06 -1.81
CA LEU A 120 -17.35 -2.34 -2.50
C LEU A 120 -17.57 -3.51 -1.52
N SER A 121 -16.93 -3.47 -0.35
CA SER A 121 -17.13 -4.49 0.70
C SER A 121 -18.57 -4.50 1.21
N SER A 122 -19.17 -3.34 1.46
CA SER A 122 -20.56 -3.24 1.89
C SER A 122 -21.52 -3.79 0.83
N ALA A 123 -21.28 -3.50 -0.45
CA ALA A 123 -22.07 -4.01 -1.56
C ALA A 123 -21.99 -5.54 -1.69
N VAL A 124 -20.80 -6.12 -1.50
CA VAL A 124 -20.63 -7.59 -1.48
C VAL A 124 -21.42 -8.23 -0.34
N ASN A 125 -21.33 -7.66 0.86
CA ASN A 125 -22.08 -8.16 2.02
C ASN A 125 -23.59 -8.09 1.79
N LEU A 126 -24.09 -6.97 1.26
CA LEU A 126 -25.51 -6.82 0.93
C LEU A 126 -25.98 -7.81 -0.14
N GLN A 127 -25.17 -8.05 -1.18
CA GLN A 127 -25.49 -9.04 -2.20
C GLN A 127 -25.54 -10.45 -1.63
N HIS A 128 -24.58 -10.81 -0.77
CA HIS A 128 -24.58 -12.09 -0.08
C HIS A 128 -25.81 -12.25 0.81
N ASP A 129 -26.12 -11.26 1.65
CA ASP A 129 -27.27 -11.29 2.55
C ASP A 129 -28.61 -11.33 1.80
N THR A 130 -28.68 -10.68 0.63
CA THR A 130 -29.86 -10.73 -0.22
C THR A 130 -30.00 -12.12 -0.85
N ALA A 131 -28.91 -12.68 -1.36
CA ALA A 131 -28.90 -14.02 -1.95
C ALA A 131 -29.27 -15.10 -0.92
N THR A 132 -28.72 -15.04 0.29
CA THR A 132 -29.07 -15.98 1.37
C THR A 132 -30.53 -15.85 1.78
N LYS A 133 -31.07 -14.63 1.94
CA LYS A 133 -32.50 -14.42 2.24
C LYS A 133 -33.42 -14.91 1.13
N ILE A 134 -33.03 -14.78 -0.14
CA ILE A 134 -33.80 -15.31 -1.26
C ILE A 134 -33.81 -16.84 -1.21
N LEU A 135 -32.67 -17.47 -0.92
CA LEU A 135 -32.57 -18.92 -0.75
C LEU A 135 -33.41 -19.40 0.45
N GLU A 136 -33.36 -18.70 1.58
CA GLU A 136 -34.21 -18.98 2.75
C GLU A 136 -35.70 -18.92 2.41
N LYS A 137 -36.13 -17.97 1.57
CA LYS A 137 -37.53 -17.88 1.12
C LYS A 137 -37.92 -19.00 0.16
N LYS A 138 -37.00 -19.41 -0.73
CA LYS A 138 -37.25 -20.43 -1.75
C LYS A 138 -37.33 -21.84 -1.15
N TYR A 139 -36.45 -22.15 -0.20
CA TYR A 139 -36.32 -23.48 0.39
C TYR A 139 -36.92 -23.59 1.80
N GLY A 140 -37.34 -22.47 2.39
CA GLY A 140 -37.80 -22.40 3.77
C GLY A 140 -36.65 -22.44 4.77
N ARG A 141 -36.93 -22.05 6.01
CA ARG A 141 -35.96 -22.25 7.10
C ARG A 141 -35.92 -23.75 7.43
N PRO A 142 -34.75 -24.41 7.34
CA PRO A 142 -34.67 -25.81 7.76
C PRO A 142 -34.98 -25.86 9.25
N ASN A 143 -36.00 -26.64 9.65
CA ASN A 143 -36.19 -27.02 11.05
C ASN A 143 -35.05 -27.96 11.45
N GLY A 144 -33.86 -27.39 11.70
CA GLY A 144 -32.62 -28.12 11.99
C GLY A 144 -32.73 -29.02 13.23
N MET A 145 -33.71 -28.79 14.09
CA MET A 145 -33.95 -29.61 15.28
C MET A 145 -34.40 -31.05 14.94
N LEU A 146 -35.18 -31.25 13.87
CA LEU A 146 -35.72 -32.57 13.51
C LEU A 146 -34.69 -33.43 12.76
N TRP A 147 -33.89 -32.81 11.90
CA TRP A 147 -32.86 -33.52 11.14
C TRP A 147 -31.61 -33.81 11.98
N ARG A 148 -31.25 -32.92 12.93
CA ARG A 148 -30.12 -33.13 13.85
C ARG A 148 -30.35 -34.27 14.85
N TRP A 149 -31.60 -34.61 15.16
CA TRP A 149 -31.94 -35.82 15.94
C TRP A 149 -31.81 -37.11 15.12
N ALA A 150 -32.12 -37.06 13.82
CA ALA A 150 -32.09 -38.25 12.95
C ALA A 150 -30.68 -38.68 12.52
N THR A 151 -29.71 -37.75 12.47
CA THR A 151 -28.33 -38.04 12.05
C THR A 151 -27.37 -38.38 13.19
N GLY A 152 -27.84 -38.38 14.45
CA GLY A 152 -27.06 -38.80 15.61
C GLY A 152 -25.82 -37.96 15.83
N ASP A 153 -25.97 -36.75 16.39
CA ASP A 153 -24.90 -35.85 16.91
C ASP A 153 -23.75 -35.48 15.96
N GLN A 154 -23.75 -36.00 14.74
CA GLN A 154 -22.81 -35.63 13.70
C GLN A 154 -23.37 -34.39 13.00
N ASP A 155 -22.74 -33.23 13.25
CA ASP A 155 -23.06 -31.94 12.63
C ASP A 155 -22.88 -32.03 11.11
N MET A 156 -23.92 -32.48 10.41
CA MET A 156 -24.04 -32.45 8.96
C MET A 156 -24.93 -31.27 8.60
N PRO A 157 -24.36 -30.08 8.29
CA PRO A 157 -25.12 -28.87 7.99
C PRO A 157 -26.03 -28.98 6.76
N ASP A 158 -25.93 -30.08 6.01
CA ASP A 158 -26.67 -30.37 4.78
C ASP A 158 -27.70 -31.50 4.94
N ALA A 159 -27.85 -32.06 6.14
CA ALA A 159 -28.86 -33.09 6.41
C ALA A 159 -30.29 -32.53 6.20
N GLY A 160 -31.02 -33.10 5.24
CA GLY A 160 -32.40 -32.71 4.92
C GLY A 160 -32.56 -31.59 3.88
N LYS A 161 -31.45 -31.04 3.35
CA LYS A 161 -31.51 -30.07 2.23
C LYS A 161 -31.65 -30.79 0.89
N SER A 162 -32.37 -30.17 -0.03
CA SER A 162 -32.42 -30.69 -1.41
C SER A 162 -31.04 -30.56 -2.08
N ALA A 163 -30.68 -31.49 -2.97
CA ALA A 163 -29.41 -31.43 -3.70
C ALA A 163 -29.24 -30.10 -4.46
N GLN A 164 -30.33 -29.57 -5.00
CA GLN A 164 -30.36 -28.28 -5.68
C GLN A 164 -30.13 -27.09 -4.73
N GLN A 165 -30.65 -27.17 -3.50
CA GLN A 165 -30.40 -26.14 -2.47
C GLN A 165 -28.93 -26.11 -2.05
N ILE A 166 -28.29 -27.27 -1.88
CA ILE A 166 -26.88 -27.37 -1.52
C ILE A 166 -26.00 -26.74 -2.61
N GLU A 167 -26.32 -26.99 -3.87
CA GLU A 167 -25.59 -26.41 -5.00
C GLU A 167 -25.75 -24.88 -5.06
N GLU A 168 -26.97 -24.36 -4.94
CA GLU A 168 -27.22 -22.92 -4.97
C GLU A 168 -26.59 -22.19 -3.77
N GLU A 169 -26.71 -22.74 -2.56
CA GLU A 169 -26.04 -22.22 -1.36
C GLU A 169 -24.51 -22.28 -1.51
N GLY A 170 -23.98 -23.36 -2.08
CA GLY A 170 -22.56 -23.54 -2.34
C GLY A 170 -22.01 -22.50 -3.33
N GLN A 171 -22.73 -22.21 -4.41
CA GLN A 171 -22.36 -21.18 -5.38
C GLN A 171 -22.32 -19.79 -4.74
N VAL A 172 -23.33 -19.43 -3.93
CA VAL A 172 -23.37 -18.15 -3.21
C VAL A 172 -22.22 -18.03 -2.22
N ARG A 173 -21.88 -19.11 -1.50
CA ARG A 173 -20.73 -19.14 -0.58
C ARG A 173 -19.40 -19.00 -1.33
N MET A 174 -19.21 -19.72 -2.43
CA MET A 174 -18.00 -19.65 -3.25
C MET A 174 -17.79 -18.26 -3.84
N LEU A 175 -18.85 -17.62 -4.33
CA LEU A 175 -18.78 -16.24 -4.84
C LEU A 175 -18.40 -15.25 -3.73
N LYS A 176 -18.94 -15.41 -2.53
CA LYS A 176 -18.57 -14.58 -1.37
C LYS A 176 -17.09 -14.75 -1.04
N MET A 177 -16.64 -15.99 -0.89
CA MET A 177 -15.24 -16.34 -0.64
C MET A 177 -14.29 -15.70 -1.65
N PHE A 178 -14.60 -15.83 -2.94
CA PHE A 178 -13.79 -15.21 -4.00
C PHE A 178 -13.73 -13.69 -3.87
N ARG A 179 -14.87 -13.03 -3.63
CA ARG A 179 -14.95 -11.57 -3.50
C ARG A 179 -14.23 -11.07 -2.25
N ASP A 180 -14.33 -11.77 -1.14
CA ASP A 180 -13.61 -11.47 0.11
C ASP A 180 -12.09 -11.59 -0.10
N GLY A 181 -11.64 -12.62 -0.84
CA GLY A 181 -10.24 -12.77 -1.24
C GLY A 181 -9.72 -11.60 -2.10
N VAL A 182 -10.54 -11.11 -3.03
CA VAL A 182 -10.21 -9.93 -3.84
C VAL A 182 -10.14 -8.67 -2.99
N LEU A 183 -11.10 -8.46 -2.09
CA LEU A 183 -11.13 -7.30 -1.18
C LEU A 183 -9.91 -7.26 -0.27
N TRP A 184 -9.53 -8.39 0.31
CA TRP A 184 -8.32 -8.49 1.12
C TRP A 184 -7.05 -8.20 0.31
N TYR A 185 -6.98 -8.71 -0.92
CA TYR A 185 -5.85 -8.41 -1.81
C TYR A 185 -5.72 -6.90 -2.09
N LEU A 186 -6.85 -6.23 -2.36
CA LEU A 186 -6.88 -4.77 -2.57
C LEU A 186 -6.49 -4.02 -1.30
N GLY A 187 -7.02 -4.42 -0.14
CA GLY A 187 -6.67 -3.83 1.15
C GLY A 187 -5.18 -4.00 1.47
N LYS A 188 -4.61 -5.18 1.22
CA LYS A 188 -3.19 -5.45 1.40
C LYS A 188 -2.33 -4.57 0.49
N ARG A 189 -2.71 -4.43 -0.79
CA ARG A 189 -2.01 -3.53 -1.72
C ARG A 189 -2.09 -2.06 -1.33
N LEU A 190 -3.24 -1.63 -0.82
CA LEU A 190 -3.40 -0.27 -0.28
C LEU A 190 -2.46 -0.07 0.93
N ASN A 191 -2.35 -1.06 1.81
CA ASN A 191 -1.45 -1.01 2.96
C ASN A 191 0.03 -0.88 2.55
N ASP A 192 0.44 -1.57 1.48
CA ASP A 192 1.78 -1.41 0.92
C ASP A 192 2.01 0.03 0.43
N ALA A 193 1.01 0.67 -0.20
CA ALA A 193 1.10 2.06 -0.65
C ALA A 193 1.19 3.06 0.50
N ILE A 194 0.37 2.86 1.54
CA ILE A 194 0.39 3.67 2.77
C ILE A 194 1.76 3.57 3.45
N SER A 195 2.32 2.35 3.53
CA SER A 195 3.62 2.10 4.15
C SER A 195 4.75 2.81 3.40
N VAL A 196 4.71 2.85 2.06
CA VAL A 196 5.69 3.61 1.26
C VAL A 196 5.58 5.11 1.52
N GLN A 197 4.37 5.67 1.59
CA GLN A 197 4.19 7.09 1.90
C GLN A 197 4.65 7.42 3.33
N GLN A 198 4.29 6.58 4.30
CA GLN A 198 4.70 6.72 5.70
C GLN A 198 6.23 6.77 5.84
N GLU A 199 6.96 5.85 5.20
CA GLU A 199 8.43 5.84 5.22
C GLU A 199 9.02 7.15 4.68
N MET A 200 8.41 7.72 3.64
CA MET A 200 8.85 8.98 3.05
C MET A 200 8.61 10.18 3.97
N VAL A 201 7.41 10.27 4.56
CA VAL A 201 7.02 11.35 5.48
C VAL A 201 7.81 11.27 6.78
N GLU A 202 8.05 10.07 7.31
CA GLU A 202 8.87 9.85 8.50
C GLU A 202 10.32 10.30 8.28
N LYS A 203 10.92 9.93 7.14
CA LYS A 203 12.26 10.42 6.77
C LYS A 203 12.31 11.93 6.58
N ARG A 204 11.22 12.55 6.11
CA ARG A 204 11.13 14.01 6.02
C ARG A 204 11.07 14.63 7.41
N LEU A 205 10.21 14.11 8.28
CA LEU A 205 10.07 14.57 9.66
C LEU A 205 11.39 14.49 10.42
N GLU A 206 12.09 13.37 10.30
CA GLU A 206 13.40 13.16 10.92
C GLU A 206 14.42 14.20 10.42
N ARG A 207 14.43 14.49 9.11
CA ARG A 207 15.31 15.53 8.56
C ARG A 207 14.93 16.94 9.00
N GLU A 208 13.64 17.26 9.13
CA GLU A 208 13.21 18.56 9.63
C GLU A 208 13.57 18.72 11.11
N ARG A 209 13.42 17.68 11.94
CA ARG A 209 13.90 17.69 13.32
C ARG A 209 15.42 17.85 13.40
N GLN A 210 16.17 17.15 12.55
CA GLN A 210 17.62 17.31 12.46
C GLN A 210 18.01 18.73 12.02
N LYS A 211 17.26 19.36 11.10
CA LYS A 211 17.47 20.77 10.72
C LYS A 211 17.17 21.73 11.86
N GLN A 212 16.13 21.47 12.67
CA GLN A 212 15.88 22.27 13.88
C GLN A 212 17.06 22.18 14.84
N LEU A 213 17.53 20.95 15.12
CA LEU A 213 18.70 20.73 15.97
C LEU A 213 19.98 21.31 15.37
N SER A 214 20.17 21.24 14.04
CA SER A 214 21.36 21.75 13.37
C SER A 214 21.33 23.26 13.21
N ALA A 215 20.18 23.90 13.00
CA ALA A 215 20.06 25.36 12.98
C ALA A 215 20.35 25.95 14.35
N LEU A 216 20.02 25.22 15.42
CA LEU A 216 20.42 25.54 16.80
C LEU A 216 21.93 25.33 17.03
N TYR A 217 22.55 24.38 16.32
CA TYR A 217 23.96 24.02 16.48
C TYR A 217 24.90 24.67 15.44
N ASP A 218 24.38 25.28 14.36
CA ASP A 218 25.20 25.77 13.24
C ASP A 218 26.14 26.89 13.73
N PRO A 219 27.44 26.64 13.85
CA PRO A 219 28.39 27.64 14.29
C PRO A 219 28.57 28.77 13.27
N ARG A 220 28.01 28.65 12.05
CA ARG A 220 28.01 29.73 11.05
C ARG A 220 26.97 30.81 11.35
N ASN A 221 25.87 30.47 12.03
CA ASN A 221 24.94 31.49 12.54
C ASN A 221 25.51 32.30 13.71
N LYS A 222 26.69 31.89 14.21
CA LYS A 222 27.49 32.64 15.20
C LYS A 222 28.39 33.71 14.58
N GLY A 223 28.19 34.03 13.30
CA GLY A 223 28.99 35.03 12.59
C GLY A 223 28.58 35.12 11.14
N VAL A 224 27.57 35.96 10.94
CA VAL A 224 27.52 36.81 9.76
C VAL A 224 28.91 37.43 9.61
N ARG A 225 29.57 37.17 8.48
CA ARG A 225 30.82 37.84 8.12
C ARG A 225 30.56 39.33 8.21
N ALA A 226 31.15 40.02 9.19
CA ALA A 226 31.39 41.44 9.07
C ALA A 226 32.35 41.61 7.89
N THR A 227 31.80 41.82 6.69
CA THR A 227 32.54 42.44 5.60
C THR A 227 32.78 43.88 6.04
N LEU A 228 33.84 44.09 6.79
CA LEU A 228 34.38 45.42 7.02
C LEU A 228 34.97 45.84 5.67
N ASP A 229 34.16 46.50 4.85
CA ASP A 229 34.64 47.19 3.66
C ASP A 229 35.53 48.35 4.14
N VAL A 230 36.81 48.05 4.35
CA VAL A 230 37.83 49.07 4.58
C VAL A 230 38.19 49.65 3.22
N GLU A 231 37.65 50.83 2.96
CA GLU A 231 38.01 51.69 1.84
C GLU A 231 39.54 51.98 1.90
N PRO A 232 40.32 51.74 0.83
CA PRO A 232 41.75 52.00 0.87
C PRO A 232 41.99 53.49 0.63
N THR A 233 42.21 54.25 1.70
CA THR A 233 42.80 55.59 1.57
C THR A 233 44.29 55.45 1.29
N ALA A 234 44.73 55.99 0.16
CA ALA A 234 46.09 55.93 -0.33
C ALA A 234 47.00 56.95 0.37
N ALA A 235 48.04 56.47 1.06
CA ALA A 235 49.31 57.16 1.33
C ALA A 235 50.32 56.10 1.83
N ALA A 236 51.32 55.67 1.04
CA ALA A 236 52.71 56.16 1.06
C ALA A 236 53.22 56.34 2.52
N ASP A 237 54.18 55.59 3.05
CA ASP A 237 55.42 55.06 2.48
C ASP A 237 56.05 54.06 3.49
N GLY A 238 56.83 53.10 2.99
CA GLY A 238 57.88 52.39 3.74
C GLY A 238 57.51 51.30 4.75
N GLY A 239 57.71 50.03 4.37
CA GLY A 239 58.11 48.97 5.31
C GLY A 239 57.32 47.65 5.26
N PHE A 240 58.02 46.57 4.91
CA PHE A 240 57.72 45.15 5.17
C PHE A 240 56.31 44.61 4.81
N LYS A 241 56.23 43.92 3.66
CA LYS A 241 55.15 42.97 3.37
C LYS A 241 55.35 41.69 4.19
N GLU A 242 54.86 41.69 5.41
CA GLU A 242 54.54 40.46 6.12
C GLU A 242 53.04 40.23 5.94
N ALA A 243 52.70 39.19 5.17
CA ALA A 243 51.32 38.77 5.00
C ALA A 243 50.78 38.38 6.39
N LEU A 244 49.93 39.25 6.97
CA LEU A 244 49.15 38.91 8.15
C LEU A 244 48.47 37.56 7.88
N PRO A 245 48.68 36.54 8.72
CA PRO A 245 47.90 35.32 8.58
C PRO A 245 46.43 35.72 8.72
N ASN A 246 45.57 35.16 7.87
CA ASN A 246 44.12 35.18 8.07
C ASN A 246 43.86 34.62 9.48
N ARG A 247 43.84 35.52 10.47
CA ARG A 247 43.61 35.17 11.86
C ARG A 247 42.11 35.00 11.96
N ASP A 248 41.69 33.74 11.86
CA ASP A 248 40.35 33.35 12.25
C ASP A 248 40.16 33.84 13.70
N LEU A 249 39.34 34.88 13.87
CA LEU A 249 39.00 35.47 15.17
C LEU A 249 38.15 34.51 16.02
N ARG A 250 37.92 33.28 15.57
CA ARG A 250 37.22 32.25 16.33
C ARG A 250 38.20 31.26 16.90
N GLY A 251 38.50 31.42 18.18
CA GLY A 251 39.00 30.28 18.95
C GLY A 251 39.87 30.55 20.16
N HIS A 252 39.96 31.79 20.69
CA HIS A 252 40.73 31.97 21.92
C HIS A 252 40.27 33.05 22.90
N ASP A 253 39.01 33.45 22.87
CA ASP A 253 38.45 34.23 23.97
C ASP A 253 37.82 33.28 24.98
N GLU A 254 38.69 32.65 25.77
CA GLU A 254 38.28 32.19 27.10
C GLU A 254 37.82 33.46 27.84
N TYR A 255 36.51 33.60 28.09
CA TYR A 255 35.97 34.73 28.82
C TYR A 255 36.61 34.74 30.22
N ARG A 256 37.60 35.63 30.40
CA ARG A 256 38.36 35.83 31.62
C ARG A 256 37.96 37.17 32.25
N PRO A 257 36.88 37.23 33.04
CA PRO A 257 36.40 38.46 33.66
C PRO A 257 37.31 39.04 34.77
N TRP A 258 38.49 38.46 34.99
CA TRP A 258 39.41 38.85 36.08
C TRP A 258 40.67 39.59 35.59
N THR A 259 40.85 39.78 34.28
CA THR A 259 42.02 40.47 33.68
C THR A 259 41.77 41.94 33.30
N GLU A 260 40.60 42.49 33.61
CA GLU A 260 40.19 43.85 33.22
C GLU A 260 40.59 44.96 34.22
N SER A 261 41.44 44.66 35.20
CA SER A 261 41.98 45.65 36.14
C SER A 261 43.35 46.18 35.68
N GLY A 262 43.38 46.79 34.49
CA GLY A 262 44.52 47.56 33.97
C GLY A 262 44.19 49.06 33.88
N PRO A 263 45.08 49.99 34.30
CA PRO A 263 44.76 51.39 34.53
C PRO A 263 44.82 52.25 33.25
N THR A 264 44.20 51.79 32.18
CA THR A 264 43.97 52.58 30.96
C THR A 264 42.47 52.58 30.69
N GLY A 265 41.83 53.70 31.02
CA GLY A 265 40.39 53.91 30.95
C GLY A 265 39.85 53.74 29.53
N LEU A 266 39.46 52.52 29.21
CA LEU A 266 38.44 52.24 28.21
C LEU A 266 37.16 52.00 29.00
N ASP A 267 36.29 52.99 28.94
CA ASP A 267 34.94 52.94 29.47
C ASP A 267 34.25 51.61 29.06
N PRO A 268 33.68 50.83 30.01
CA PRO A 268 32.85 49.67 29.68
C PRO A 268 31.53 50.05 29.01
N THR A 269 31.32 51.36 28.79
CA THR A 269 30.26 51.96 27.99
C THR A 269 30.74 52.29 26.58
N GLN A 270 31.56 51.43 25.96
CA GLN A 270 31.54 51.34 24.49
C GLN A 270 30.16 50.79 24.08
N GLN A 271 29.19 51.69 24.23
CA GLN A 271 27.78 51.56 23.98
C GLN A 271 27.69 51.08 22.55
N LEU A 272 27.11 49.90 22.37
CA LEU A 272 26.61 49.42 21.07
C LEU A 272 26.00 50.64 20.37
N SER A 273 26.53 51.02 19.20
CA SER A 273 25.95 52.12 18.44
C SER A 273 24.46 51.84 18.25
N ALA A 274 23.61 52.87 18.27
CA ALA A 274 22.16 52.69 18.13
C ALA A 274 21.80 51.85 16.88
N GLU A 275 22.64 51.93 15.84
CA GLU A 275 22.58 51.13 14.62
C GLU A 275 22.93 49.64 14.84
N GLN A 276 23.95 49.31 15.63
CA GLN A 276 24.26 47.94 16.03
C GLN A 276 23.18 47.32 16.93
N LEU A 277 22.58 48.12 17.84
CA LEU A 277 21.46 47.66 18.66
C LEU A 277 20.23 47.34 17.79
N GLN A 278 19.94 48.20 16.80
CA GLN A 278 18.86 47.97 15.83
C GLN A 278 19.11 46.72 14.98
N LEU A 279 20.36 46.50 14.53
CA LEU A 279 20.76 45.29 13.82
C LEU A 279 20.54 44.05 14.69
N PHE A 280 20.97 44.08 15.96
CA PHE A 280 20.73 42.96 16.88
C PHE A 280 19.24 42.70 17.15
N GLU A 281 18.42 43.75 17.24
CA GLU A 281 16.96 43.59 17.36
C GLU A 281 16.35 42.96 16.10
N GLU A 282 16.80 43.37 14.92
CA GLU A 282 16.36 42.81 13.64
C GLU A 282 16.84 41.36 13.45
N GLU A 283 18.08 41.05 13.82
CA GLU A 283 18.63 39.70 13.82
C GLU A 283 17.88 38.78 14.79
N ASN A 284 17.60 39.26 16.01
CA ASN A 284 16.81 38.50 16.97
C ASN A 284 15.40 38.21 16.43
N ARG A 285 14.72 39.21 15.85
CA ARG A 285 13.41 39.01 15.21
C ARG A 285 13.49 37.98 14.08
N SER A 286 14.48 38.10 13.20
CA SER A 286 14.69 37.14 12.11
C SER A 286 14.91 35.72 12.61
N ILE A 287 15.66 35.54 13.70
CA ILE A 287 15.90 34.25 14.34
C ILE A 287 14.60 33.67 14.91
N PHE A 288 13.80 34.48 15.61
CA PHE A 288 12.50 34.07 16.14
C PHE A 288 11.50 33.70 15.04
N GLU A 289 11.44 34.47 13.95
CA GLU A 289 10.61 34.15 12.79
C GLU A 289 11.02 32.82 12.16
N HIS A 290 12.32 32.60 11.95
CA HIS A 290 12.84 31.35 11.44
C HIS A 290 12.49 30.15 12.36
N PHE A 291 12.56 30.32 13.68
CA PHE A 291 12.15 29.26 14.62
C PHE A 291 10.66 28.96 14.56
N ASN A 292 9.82 29.99 14.53
CA ASN A 292 8.37 29.81 14.40
C ASN A 292 8.02 29.08 13.10
N ASP A 293 8.67 29.43 11.99
CA ASP A 293 8.49 28.78 10.69
C ASP A 293 8.95 27.30 10.73
N GLN A 294 10.10 27.02 11.35
CA GLN A 294 10.57 25.65 11.50
C GLN A 294 9.64 24.80 12.37
N LEU A 295 9.09 25.38 13.45
CA LEU A 295 8.11 24.69 14.29
C LEU A 295 6.82 24.41 13.52
N ALA A 296 6.29 25.41 12.80
CA ALA A 296 5.11 25.25 11.98
C ALA A 296 5.27 24.12 10.95
N LYS A 297 6.44 24.05 10.28
CA LYS A 297 6.76 22.96 9.34
C LYS A 297 6.76 21.58 10.00
N VAL A 298 7.40 21.43 11.16
CA VAL A 298 7.43 20.13 11.86
C VAL A 298 6.04 19.72 12.35
N THR A 299 5.29 20.61 12.99
CA THR A 299 3.92 20.33 13.44
C THR A 299 3.01 19.90 12.29
N GLN A 300 3.21 20.50 11.12
CA GLN A 300 2.45 20.15 9.93
C GLN A 300 2.81 18.78 9.36
N VAL A 301 4.10 18.43 9.31
CA VAL A 301 4.55 17.08 8.91
C VAL A 301 4.05 16.04 9.92
N GLU A 302 4.08 16.36 11.22
CA GLU A 302 3.53 15.49 12.27
C GLU A 302 2.03 15.26 12.10
N LYS A 303 1.26 16.31 11.77
CA LYS A 303 -0.17 16.18 11.46
C LYS A 303 -0.41 15.25 10.27
N SER A 304 0.37 15.40 9.20
CA SER A 304 0.27 14.49 8.04
C SER A 304 0.62 13.05 8.41
N LEU A 305 1.66 12.85 9.22
CA LEU A 305 2.07 11.52 9.69
C LEU A 305 0.99 10.88 10.57
N MET A 306 0.37 11.66 11.45
CA MET A 306 -0.72 11.19 12.32
C MET A 306 -1.96 10.79 11.50
N ASP A 307 -2.29 11.55 10.45
CA ASP A 307 -3.38 11.20 9.54
C ASP A 307 -3.10 9.87 8.82
N ILE A 308 -1.91 9.74 8.22
CA ILE A 308 -1.48 8.50 7.54
C ILE A 308 -1.48 7.31 8.51
N SER A 309 -0.98 7.50 9.74
CA SER A 309 -0.97 6.47 10.78
C SER A 309 -2.38 6.07 11.20
N SER A 310 -3.31 7.03 11.32
CA SER A 310 -4.71 6.73 11.62
C SER A 310 -5.36 5.87 10.53
N LEU A 311 -5.12 6.23 9.27
CA LEU A 311 -5.62 5.49 8.11
C LEU A 311 -5.03 4.08 8.06
N GLN A 312 -3.72 3.95 8.29
CA GLN A 312 -3.03 2.66 8.38
C GLN A 312 -3.63 1.78 9.49
N GLN A 313 -3.86 2.35 10.68
CA GLN A 313 -4.41 1.60 11.81
C GLN A 313 -5.81 1.07 11.51
N THR A 314 -6.68 1.88 10.92
CA THR A 314 -8.00 1.44 10.48
C THR A 314 -7.90 0.32 9.45
N LEU A 315 -7.01 0.46 8.45
CA LEU A 315 -6.85 -0.53 7.40
C LEU A 315 -6.27 -1.86 7.93
N VAL A 316 -5.26 -1.80 8.80
CA VAL A 316 -4.68 -3.00 9.44
C VAL A 316 -5.72 -3.70 10.30
N GLY A 317 -6.58 -2.95 11.01
CA GLY A 317 -7.74 -3.50 11.72
C GLY A 317 -8.69 -4.26 10.78
N HIS A 318 -9.07 -3.65 9.65
CA HIS A 318 -9.92 -4.31 8.64
C HIS A 318 -9.25 -5.56 8.05
N LEU A 319 -7.95 -5.50 7.77
CA LEU A 319 -7.18 -6.63 7.25
C LEU A 319 -7.02 -7.76 8.27
N SER A 320 -6.94 -7.46 9.57
CA SER A 320 -6.91 -8.46 10.62
C SER A 320 -8.21 -9.25 10.66
N VAL A 321 -9.36 -8.55 10.66
CA VAL A 321 -10.69 -9.17 10.64
C VAL A 321 -10.89 -9.99 9.36
N GLN A 322 -10.50 -9.46 8.20
CA GLN A 322 -10.58 -10.18 6.92
C GLN A 322 -9.58 -11.34 6.83
N GLY A 323 -8.42 -11.24 7.51
CA GLY A 323 -7.36 -12.23 7.50
C GLY A 323 -7.77 -13.55 8.17
N GLU A 324 -8.50 -13.48 9.28
CA GLU A 324 -9.06 -14.68 9.94
C GLU A 324 -10.07 -15.39 9.02
N MET A 325 -10.94 -14.62 8.36
CA MET A 325 -11.92 -15.17 7.41
C MET A 325 -11.24 -15.85 6.21
N ILE A 326 -10.14 -15.30 5.70
CA ILE A 326 -9.36 -15.92 4.63
C ILE A 326 -8.57 -17.13 5.11
N GLY A 327 -8.06 -17.12 6.34
CA GLY A 327 -7.44 -18.31 6.93
C GLY A 327 -8.40 -19.50 6.93
N ASN A 328 -9.66 -19.25 7.30
CA ASN A 328 -10.73 -20.25 7.21
C ASN A 328 -11.00 -20.66 5.75
N LEU A 329 -11.07 -19.70 4.81
CA LEU A 329 -11.27 -19.95 3.39
C LEU A 329 -10.16 -20.83 2.78
N VAL A 330 -8.89 -20.57 3.11
CA VAL A 330 -7.76 -21.37 2.62
C VAL A 330 -7.86 -22.80 3.14
N THR A 331 -8.26 -22.96 4.40
CA THR A 331 -8.50 -24.26 5.02
C THR A 331 -9.67 -24.97 4.35
N ASP A 332 -10.78 -24.27 4.11
CA ASP A 332 -11.96 -24.79 3.40
C ASP A 332 -11.65 -25.17 1.95
N ALA A 333 -10.82 -24.39 1.25
CA ALA A 333 -10.38 -24.70 -0.09
C ALA A 333 -9.49 -25.96 -0.12
N ALA A 334 -8.59 -26.11 0.86
CA ALA A 334 -7.78 -27.32 1.01
C ALA A 334 -8.64 -28.56 1.29
N ASN A 335 -9.62 -28.43 2.20
CA ASN A 335 -10.59 -29.49 2.51
C ASN A 335 -11.46 -29.82 1.29
N THR A 336 -11.88 -28.80 0.53
CA THR A 336 -12.69 -28.97 -0.69
C THR A 336 -11.88 -29.68 -1.78
N ASP A 337 -10.62 -29.32 -2.00
CA ASP A 337 -9.75 -30.01 -2.96
C ASP A 337 -9.58 -31.48 -2.57
N GLU A 338 -9.36 -31.77 -1.29
CA GLU A 338 -9.26 -33.13 -0.79
C GLU A 338 -10.56 -33.91 -1.01
N ASN A 339 -11.72 -33.31 -0.70
CA ASN A 339 -13.03 -33.92 -0.86
C ASN A 339 -13.37 -34.16 -2.34
N VAL A 340 -13.09 -33.22 -3.24
CA VAL A 340 -13.27 -33.39 -4.68
C VAL A 340 -12.34 -34.48 -5.22
N ARG A 341 -11.10 -34.54 -4.75
CA ARG A 341 -10.14 -35.57 -5.15
C ARG A 341 -10.53 -36.95 -4.66
N LYS A 342 -11.04 -37.08 -3.43
CA LYS A 342 -11.62 -38.32 -2.89
C LYS A 342 -12.86 -38.72 -3.69
N GLY A 343 -13.79 -37.80 -3.92
CA GLY A 343 -14.99 -38.02 -4.72
C GLY A 343 -14.67 -38.48 -6.14
N ASN A 344 -13.69 -37.87 -6.82
CA ASN A 344 -13.29 -38.30 -8.16
C ASN A 344 -12.64 -39.70 -8.14
N ARG A 345 -11.89 -40.04 -7.08
CA ARG A 345 -11.33 -41.39 -6.89
C ARG A 345 -12.44 -42.43 -6.66
N GLU A 346 -13.47 -42.06 -5.91
CA GLU A 346 -14.64 -42.91 -5.67
C GLU A 346 -15.48 -43.09 -6.94
N LEU A 347 -15.68 -42.04 -7.74
CA LEU A 347 -16.32 -42.12 -9.05
C LEU A 347 -15.53 -43.03 -9.99
N LYS A 348 -14.20 -42.93 -10.00
CA LYS A 348 -13.34 -43.83 -10.78
C LYS A 348 -13.48 -45.28 -10.31
N ARG A 349 -13.42 -45.52 -8.99
CA ARG A 349 -13.64 -46.86 -8.40
C ARG A 349 -15.04 -47.40 -8.66
N ALA A 350 -16.06 -46.54 -8.69
CA ALA A 350 -17.44 -46.90 -9.01
C ALA A 350 -17.59 -47.22 -10.51
N SER A 351 -16.87 -46.51 -11.38
CA SER A 351 -16.83 -46.82 -12.82
C SER A 351 -16.08 -48.11 -13.14
N GLU A 352 -15.04 -48.43 -12.36
CA GLU A 352 -14.24 -49.66 -12.50
C GLU A 352 -14.92 -50.88 -11.87
N ARG A 353 -15.81 -50.69 -10.89
CA ARG A 353 -16.71 -51.75 -10.43
C ARG A 353 -17.68 -52.09 -11.57
N GLY A 354 -17.30 -53.09 -12.37
CA GLY A 354 -18.19 -53.72 -13.34
C GLY A 354 -19.52 -54.06 -12.66
N SER A 355 -20.62 -53.71 -13.33
CA SER A 355 -21.97 -53.76 -12.77
C SER A 355 -22.22 -55.09 -12.03
N THR A 356 -22.26 -55.02 -10.70
CA THR A 356 -22.62 -56.16 -9.85
C THR A 356 -23.97 -56.74 -10.27
N ALA A 357 -24.87 -55.89 -10.78
CA ALA A 357 -26.14 -56.31 -11.37
C ALA A 357 -25.99 -57.18 -12.64
N ARG A 358 -25.00 -56.90 -13.51
CA ARG A 358 -24.70 -57.77 -14.66
C ARG A 358 -24.18 -59.13 -14.21
N LEU A 359 -23.34 -59.18 -13.17
CA LEU A 359 -22.82 -60.44 -12.63
C LEU A 359 -23.94 -61.29 -12.03
N VAL A 360 -24.84 -60.68 -11.23
CA VAL A 360 -26.00 -61.36 -10.67
C VAL A 360 -26.97 -61.85 -11.76
N PHE A 361 -27.19 -61.07 -12.82
CA PHE A 361 -28.02 -61.48 -13.96
C PHE A 361 -27.45 -62.71 -14.69
N TYR A 362 -26.15 -62.75 -14.97
CA TYR A 362 -25.54 -63.93 -15.59
C TYR A 362 -25.49 -65.13 -14.64
N ALA A 363 -25.34 -64.90 -13.33
CA ALA A 363 -25.40 -65.96 -12.33
C ALA A 363 -26.79 -66.60 -12.25
N THR A 364 -27.87 -65.80 -12.29
CA THR A 364 -29.24 -66.34 -12.28
C THR A 364 -29.58 -67.06 -13.58
N VAL A 365 -29.19 -66.53 -14.74
CA VAL A 365 -29.37 -67.21 -16.03
C VAL A 365 -28.61 -68.54 -16.08
N GLY A 366 -27.37 -68.57 -15.55
CA GLY A 366 -26.58 -69.80 -15.45
C GLY A 366 -27.23 -70.85 -14.55
N LEU A 367 -27.74 -70.44 -13.38
CA LEU A 367 -28.43 -71.33 -12.44
C LEU A 367 -29.73 -71.88 -13.05
N CYS A 368 -30.55 -71.03 -13.68
CA CYS A 368 -31.77 -71.49 -14.36
C CYS A 368 -31.45 -72.46 -15.51
N SER A 369 -30.42 -72.18 -16.31
CA SER A 369 -30.01 -73.07 -17.40
C SER A 369 -29.50 -74.42 -16.87
N PHE A 370 -28.77 -74.40 -15.76
CA PHE A 370 -28.29 -75.61 -15.09
C PHE A 370 -29.45 -76.46 -14.54
N LEU A 371 -30.46 -75.84 -13.92
CA LEU A 371 -31.64 -76.55 -13.43
C LEU A 371 -32.42 -77.21 -14.57
N VAL A 372 -32.61 -76.53 -15.70
CA VAL A 372 -33.29 -77.10 -16.87
C VAL A 372 -32.50 -78.27 -17.46
N ALA A 373 -31.18 -78.15 -17.55
CA ALA A 373 -30.34 -79.25 -18.04
C ALA A 373 -30.35 -80.46 -17.08
N TRP A 374 -30.38 -80.21 -15.76
CA TRP A 374 -30.46 -81.24 -14.75
C TRP A 374 -31.78 -82.01 -14.81
N ASP A 375 -32.90 -81.30 -14.93
CA ASP A 375 -34.27 -81.86 -15.07
C ASP A 375 -34.49 -82.63 -16.39
N LEU A 376 -33.62 -82.43 -17.38
CA LEU A 376 -33.69 -83.13 -18.67
C LEU A 376 -32.84 -84.40 -18.69
N VAL A 377 -31.81 -84.48 -17.84
CA VAL A 377 -30.87 -85.61 -17.77
C VAL A 377 -31.23 -86.62 -16.68
N PHE A 378 -31.85 -86.17 -15.59
CA PHE A 378 -32.38 -86.99 -14.49
C PHE A 378 -33.89 -86.90 -14.45
#